data_AF-A0A938XU03-F1
#
_entry.id   AF-A0A938XU03-F1
#
_cell.length_a   1.000
_cell.length_b   1.000
_cell.length_c   1.000
_cell.angle_alpha   90.00
_cell.angle_beta   90.00
_cell.angle_gamma   90.00
#
_symmetry.space_group_name_H-M   'P 1'
#
loop_
_entity.id
_entity.type
_entity.pdbx_description
1 polymer ?
#
loop_
_entity_poly.entity_id
_entity_poly.type
_entity_poly.pdbx_seq_one_letter_code
_entity_poly.pdbx_strand_id
1 'polypeptide(L)'
;MFYHGINREYIYQAYPVLSPRKTAGNKNPEQLADRRHLLEQFGLEPIHLLEESPTYPRQRCIAECLAFGDTVIAFGELPLPIWQLSQHEIGVTILDLRQAVCIYTSQPDERLVRLFAGIPVRSAN
;
A
#
# COMPACT_ATOMS: atom_id res chain seq x y z
N MET A 1 2.07 12.93 -0.45
CA MET A 1 2.02 11.69 -1.28
C MET A 1 1.99 10.52 -0.32
N PHE A 2 1.26 9.47 -0.67
CA PHE A 2 1.09 8.29 0.17
C PHE A 2 1.53 7.04 -0.57
N TYR A 3 2.16 6.10 0.13
CA TYR A 3 2.81 4.94 -0.48
C TYR A 3 2.35 3.66 0.19
N HIS A 4 1.90 2.69 -0.60
CA HIS A 4 1.48 1.38 -0.12
C HIS A 4 2.36 0.29 -0.74
N GLY A 5 3.04 -0.49 0.10
CA GLY A 5 3.81 -1.67 -0.31
C GLY A 5 2.96 -2.93 -0.38
N ILE A 6 3.06 -3.68 -1.47
CA ILE A 6 2.28 -4.89 -1.70
C ILE A 6 2.99 -5.84 -2.68
N ASN A 7 2.76 -7.15 -2.55
CA ASN A 7 3.14 -8.10 -3.59
C ASN A 7 2.20 -7.97 -4.79
N ARG A 8 2.76 -7.83 -6.00
CA ARG A 8 2.00 -7.65 -7.25
C ARG A 8 0.91 -8.70 -7.49
N GLU A 9 1.09 -9.93 -7.02
CA GLU A 9 0.07 -10.98 -7.15
C GLU A 9 -1.26 -10.60 -6.49
N TYR A 10 -1.22 -9.89 -5.35
CA TYR A 10 -2.43 -9.41 -4.71
C TYR A 10 -3.10 -8.28 -5.50
N ILE A 11 -2.32 -7.47 -6.22
CA ILE A 11 -2.87 -6.47 -7.15
C ILE A 11 -3.70 -7.18 -8.21
N TYR A 12 -3.18 -8.24 -8.82
CA TYR A 12 -3.89 -8.97 -9.87
C TYR A 12 -5.18 -9.66 -9.40
N GLN A 13 -5.23 -10.06 -8.14
CA GLN A 13 -6.42 -10.71 -7.56
C GLN A 13 -7.48 -9.70 -7.10
N ALA A 14 -7.07 -8.54 -6.62
CA ALA A 14 -7.95 -7.58 -5.98
C ALA A 14 -8.30 -6.37 -6.85
N TYR A 15 -7.60 -6.13 -7.95
CA TYR A 15 -7.86 -5.02 -8.85
C TYR A 15 -9.35 -4.97 -9.26
N PRO A 16 -10.01 -3.79 -9.22
CA PRO A 16 -9.42 -2.47 -8.98
C PRO A 16 -9.35 -2.02 -7.51
N VAL A 17 -9.96 -2.77 -6.58
CA VAL A 17 -10.12 -2.31 -5.18
C VAL A 17 -9.41 -3.23 -4.20
N LEU A 18 -8.39 -2.69 -3.53
CA LEU A 18 -7.79 -3.35 -2.37
C LEU A 18 -8.68 -3.19 -1.14
N SER A 19 -8.85 -4.29 -0.43
CA SER A 19 -9.50 -4.31 0.88
C SER A 19 -8.80 -5.33 1.80
N PRO A 20 -8.67 -5.04 3.10
CA PRO A 20 -7.99 -5.90 4.08
C PRO A 20 -8.56 -7.32 4.16
N ARG A 21 -9.87 -7.47 3.88
CA ARG A 21 -10.58 -8.75 3.93
C ARG A 21 -10.10 -9.76 2.89
N LYS A 22 -9.49 -9.31 1.79
CA LYS A 22 -9.10 -10.17 0.65
C LYS A 22 -7.65 -10.67 0.71
N THR A 23 -6.79 -10.09 1.54
CA THR A 23 -5.35 -10.41 1.62
C THR A 23 -4.97 -11.31 2.81
N ALA A 24 -5.95 -11.94 3.46
CA ALA A 24 -5.78 -12.70 4.72
C ALA A 24 -5.02 -14.04 4.61
N GLY A 25 -4.37 -14.34 3.49
CA GLY A 25 -3.85 -15.68 3.18
C GLY A 25 -2.68 -16.17 4.03
N ASN A 26 -1.76 -15.30 4.46
CA ASN A 26 -0.53 -15.72 5.16
C ASN A 26 -0.01 -14.61 6.09
N LYS A 27 -0.54 -14.50 7.32
CA LYS A 27 -0.02 -13.54 8.33
C LYS A 27 0.81 -14.25 9.38
N ASN A 28 2.00 -13.73 9.67
CA ASN A 28 2.87 -14.22 10.73
C ASN A 28 2.33 -13.83 12.13
N PRO A 29 2.87 -14.37 13.23
CA PRO A 29 2.36 -14.10 14.58
C PRO A 29 2.37 -12.61 14.99
N GLU A 30 3.37 -11.84 14.56
CA GLU A 30 3.45 -10.39 14.83
C GLU A 30 2.35 -9.63 14.07
N GLN A 31 2.13 -9.96 12.80
CA GLN A 31 1.06 -9.40 11.98
C GLN A 31 -0.34 -9.76 12.52
N LEU A 32 -0.47 -10.91 13.18
CA LEU A 32 -1.72 -11.30 13.84
C LEU A 32 -1.96 -10.52 15.15
N ALA A 33 -0.89 -10.22 15.90
CA ALA A 33 -0.98 -9.39 17.10
C ALA A 33 -1.31 -7.94 16.76
N ASP A 34 -0.64 -7.37 15.75
CA ASP A 34 -0.93 -6.02 15.23
C ASP A 34 -2.36 -5.92 14.71
N ARG A 35 -2.80 -6.89 13.89
CA ARG A 35 -4.19 -6.99 13.45
C ARG A 35 -5.18 -6.99 14.61
N ARG A 36 -4.90 -7.74 15.68
CA ARG A 36 -5.78 -7.81 16.86
C ARG A 36 -5.86 -6.45 17.55
N HIS A 37 -4.73 -5.79 17.74
CA HIS A 37 -4.66 -4.46 18.33
C HIS A 37 -5.44 -3.42 17.50
N LEU A 38 -5.31 -3.47 16.17
CA LEU A 38 -6.03 -2.58 15.26
C LEU A 38 -7.54 -2.83 15.24
N LEU A 39 -7.97 -4.09 15.30
CA LEU A 39 -9.39 -4.45 15.45
C LEU A 39 -9.96 -3.96 16.78
N GLU A 40 -9.20 -4.06 17.86
CA GLU A 40 -9.61 -3.58 19.18
C GLU A 40 -9.68 -2.05 19.26
N GLN A 41 -8.73 -1.34 18.63
CA GLN A 41 -8.64 0.11 18.68
C GLN A 41 -9.55 0.83 17.68
N PHE A 42 -9.72 0.27 16.46
CA PHE A 42 -10.42 0.94 15.35
C PHE A 42 -11.64 0.17 14.84
N GLY A 43 -11.89 -1.06 15.31
CA GLY A 43 -13.00 -1.90 14.84
C GLY A 43 -12.78 -2.51 13.44
N LEU A 44 -11.62 -2.28 12.82
CA LEU A 44 -11.26 -2.76 11.50
C LEU A 44 -9.74 -2.88 11.34
N GLU A 45 -9.30 -3.71 10.40
CA GLU A 45 -7.90 -3.77 9.98
C GLU A 45 -7.71 -2.79 8.81
N PRO A 46 -6.91 -1.72 8.94
CA PRO A 46 -6.69 -0.76 7.85
C PRO A 46 -5.71 -1.29 6.80
N ILE A 47 -5.71 -0.66 5.63
CA ILE A 47 -4.60 -0.69 4.68
C ILE A 47 -3.63 0.41 5.09
N HIS A 48 -2.37 0.03 5.30
CA HIS A 48 -1.32 0.89 5.79
C HIS A 48 -0.61 1.59 4.63
N LEU A 49 -0.40 2.89 4.77
CA LEU A 49 0.36 3.72 3.84
C LEU A 49 1.37 4.59 4.58
N LEU A 50 2.52 4.80 3.97
CA LEU A 50 3.51 5.76 4.43
C LEU A 50 3.24 7.13 3.80
N GLU A 51 3.29 8.19 4.61
CA GLU A 51 3.14 9.58 4.17
C GLU A 51 4.52 10.24 3.97
N GLU A 52 4.75 10.77 2.77
CA GLU A 52 5.94 11.58 2.49
C GLU A 52 5.86 12.94 3.19
N SER A 53 6.94 13.30 3.88
CA SER A 53 7.11 14.57 4.59
C SER A 53 8.56 15.04 4.52
N PRO A 54 8.89 16.28 4.90
CA PRO A 54 10.27 16.76 4.92
C PRO A 54 11.22 15.91 5.76
N THR A 55 10.73 15.27 6.82
CA THR A 55 11.53 14.37 7.68
C THR A 55 11.46 12.90 7.25
N TYR A 56 10.61 12.58 6.28
CA TYR A 56 10.38 11.22 5.80
C TYR A 56 10.19 11.23 4.27
N PRO A 57 11.29 11.33 3.51
CA PRO A 57 11.25 11.62 2.08
C PRO A 57 10.81 10.41 1.25
N ARG A 58 10.34 10.66 0.03
CA ARG A 58 9.87 9.64 -0.94
C ARG A 58 10.74 8.37 -1.01
N GLN A 59 12.05 8.53 -1.14
CA GLN A 59 12.97 7.39 -1.27
C GLN A 59 12.91 6.46 -0.04
N ARG A 60 12.74 7.03 1.15
CA ARG A 60 12.57 6.28 2.39
C ARG A 60 11.22 5.56 2.41
N CYS A 61 10.13 6.23 2.03
CA CYS A 61 8.82 5.59 1.93
C CYS A 61 8.86 4.38 0.97
N ILE A 62 9.46 4.54 -0.22
CA ILE A 62 9.56 3.47 -1.21
C ILE A 62 10.38 2.30 -0.66
N ALA A 63 11.56 2.58 -0.09
CA ALA A 63 12.43 1.54 0.46
C ALA A 63 11.77 0.75 1.61
N GLU A 64 11.11 1.44 2.53
CA GLU A 64 10.41 0.78 3.65
C GLU A 64 9.16 0.03 3.18
N CYS A 65 8.39 0.56 2.21
CA CYS A 65 7.28 -0.16 1.60
C CYS A 65 7.71 -1.47 0.90
N LEU A 66 8.89 -1.48 0.27
CA LEU A 66 9.44 -2.68 -0.39
C LEU A 66 9.86 -3.78 0.58
N ALA A 67 9.93 -3.52 1.89
CA ALA A 67 10.07 -4.59 2.89
C ALA A 67 8.82 -5.47 2.98
N PHE A 68 7.66 -4.99 2.52
CA PHE A 68 6.37 -5.67 2.61
C PHE A 68 5.91 -6.30 1.28
N GLY A 69 6.63 -6.05 0.19
CA GLY A 69 6.31 -6.59 -1.13
C GLY A 69 7.25 -6.08 -2.23
N ASP A 70 6.98 -6.48 -3.45
CA ASP A 70 7.81 -6.16 -4.62
C ASP A 70 7.34 -4.94 -5.43
N THR A 71 6.24 -4.32 -4.99
CA THR A 71 5.57 -3.23 -5.70
C THR A 71 5.07 -2.19 -4.69
N VAL A 72 5.26 -0.91 -5.03
CA VAL A 72 4.76 0.23 -4.27
C VAL A 72 3.82 1.03 -5.14
N ILE A 73 2.62 1.29 -4.62
CA ILE A 73 1.61 2.11 -5.29
C ILE A 73 1.57 3.47 -4.60
N ALA A 74 1.77 4.54 -5.37
CA ALA A 74 1.76 5.91 -4.88
C ALA A 74 0.42 6.59 -5.17
N PHE A 75 -0.08 7.35 -4.21
CA PHE A 75 -1.34 8.09 -4.28
C PHE A 75 -1.11 9.57 -3.96
N GLY A 76 -1.77 10.45 -4.72
CA GLY A 76 -1.79 11.89 -4.43
C GLY A 76 -2.71 12.25 -3.28
N GLU A 77 -3.83 11.55 -3.20
CA GLU A 77 -4.92 11.76 -2.22
C GLU A 77 -5.42 10.40 -1.74
N LEU A 78 -6.03 10.38 -0.56
CA LEU A 78 -6.60 9.15 0.04
C LEU A 78 -8.10 9.31 0.28
N PRO A 79 -8.87 8.21 0.17
CA PRO A 79 -10.28 8.24 0.53
C PRO A 79 -10.46 8.45 2.04
N LEU A 80 -11.48 9.22 2.40
CA LEU A 80 -11.94 9.33 3.80
C LEU A 80 -12.84 8.14 4.17
N PRO A 81 -12.87 7.71 5.44
CA PRO A 81 -12.08 8.21 6.57
C PRO A 81 -10.62 7.72 6.54
N ILE A 82 -9.75 8.54 7.13
CA ILE A 82 -8.32 8.30 7.28
C ILE A 82 -8.00 8.20 8.79
N TRP A 83 -7.13 7.26 9.17
CA TRP A 83 -6.62 7.11 10.54
C TRP A 83 -5.13 7.38 10.59
N GLN A 84 -4.67 8.23 11.51
CA GLN A 84 -3.25 8.37 11.79
C GLN A 84 -2.81 7.21 12.69
N LEU A 85 -1.93 6.34 12.18
CA LEU A 85 -1.43 5.17 12.93
C LEU A 85 -0.11 5.48 13.65
N SER A 86 0.76 6.24 13.00
CA SER A 86 2.01 6.76 13.58
C SER A 86 2.37 8.11 12.97
N GLN A 87 3.53 8.70 13.28
CA GLN A 87 3.94 10.00 12.70
C GLN A 87 3.98 10.01 11.17
N HIS A 88 4.28 8.86 10.54
CA HIS A 88 4.46 8.74 9.09
C HIS A 88 3.55 7.70 8.46
N GLU A 89 2.64 7.11 9.24
CA GLU A 89 1.82 6.00 8.79
C GLU A 89 0.34 6.31 8.97
N ILE A 90 -0.40 6.00 7.92
CA ILE A 90 -1.80 6.29 7.77
C ILE A 90 -2.55 5.02 7.37
N GLY A 91 -3.73 4.82 7.96
CA GLY A 91 -4.66 3.75 7.65
C GLY A 91 -5.86 4.23 6.84
N VAL A 92 -6.30 3.42 5.88
CA VAL A 92 -7.60 3.57 5.18
C VAL A 92 -8.32 2.22 5.08
N THR A 93 -9.63 2.21 4.85
CA THR A 93 -10.39 0.95 4.75
C THR A 93 -10.24 0.25 3.41
N ILE A 94 -10.15 1.01 2.33
CA ILE A 94 -10.05 0.52 0.96
C ILE A 94 -9.17 1.46 0.14
N LEU A 95 -8.55 0.92 -0.90
CA LEU A 95 -7.86 1.72 -1.92
C LEU A 95 -8.42 1.36 -3.29
N ASP A 96 -8.81 2.37 -4.06
CA ASP A 96 -9.04 2.22 -5.50
C ASP A 96 -7.70 2.39 -6.21
N LEU A 97 -7.15 1.29 -6.71
CA LEU A 97 -5.84 1.26 -7.36
C LEU A 97 -5.80 2.12 -8.62
N ARG A 98 -6.95 2.43 -9.23
CA ARG A 98 -7.04 3.31 -10.40
C ARG A 98 -6.70 4.76 -10.07
N GLN A 99 -6.71 5.15 -8.80
CA GLN A 99 -6.32 6.48 -8.33
C GLN A 99 -4.80 6.62 -8.13
N ALA A 100 -4.03 5.57 -8.42
CA ALA A 100 -2.58 5.63 -8.34
C ALA A 100 -2.00 6.68 -9.29
N VAL A 101 -1.01 7.43 -8.82
CA VAL A 101 -0.30 8.45 -9.59
C VAL A 101 1.06 7.94 -10.11
N CYS A 102 1.60 6.90 -9.48
CA CYS A 102 2.83 6.23 -9.89
C CYS A 102 2.89 4.83 -9.26
N ILE A 103 3.56 3.91 -9.94
CA ILE A 103 3.87 2.58 -9.43
C ILE A 103 5.39 2.41 -9.47
N TYR A 104 5.96 1.90 -8.40
CA TYR A 104 7.37 1.50 -8.32
C TYR A 104 7.44 0.00 -8.17
N THR A 105 8.35 -0.66 -8.88
CA THR A 105 8.52 -2.11 -8.76
C THR A 105 9.99 -2.50 -8.76
N SER A 106 10.32 -3.53 -7.97
CA SER A 106 11.67 -4.08 -7.90
C SER A 106 12.07 -4.82 -9.18
N GLN A 107 11.09 -5.31 -9.95
CA GLN A 107 11.33 -6.04 -11.20
C GLN A 107 10.32 -5.59 -12.26
N PRO A 108 10.75 -5.37 -13.52
CA PRO A 108 9.85 -5.03 -14.62
C PRO A 108 8.67 -5.99 -14.73
N ASP A 109 7.48 -5.45 -15.01
CA ASP A 109 6.26 -6.24 -15.16
C ASP A 109 5.33 -5.64 -16.23
N GLU A 110 5.27 -6.27 -17.40
CA GLU A 110 4.40 -5.83 -18.48
C GLU A 110 2.91 -5.92 -18.12
N ARG A 111 2.53 -6.86 -17.25
CA ARG A 111 1.14 -7.03 -16.85
C ARG A 111 0.71 -5.87 -15.98
N LEU A 112 1.56 -5.37 -15.07
CA LEU A 112 1.31 -4.12 -14.35
C LEU A 112 1.17 -2.95 -15.32
N VAL A 113 2.09 -2.80 -16.28
CA VAL A 113 2.04 -1.71 -17.27
C VAL A 113 0.72 -1.70 -18.05
N ARG A 114 0.23 -2.88 -18.46
CA ARG A 114 -1.05 -3.01 -19.17
C ARG A 114 -2.24 -2.75 -18.26
N LEU A 115 -2.21 -3.25 -17.02
CA LEU A 115 -3.31 -3.12 -16.06
C LEU A 115 -3.51 -1.67 -15.61
N PHE A 116 -2.43 -0.90 -15.51
CA PHE A 116 -2.42 0.50 -15.11
C PHE A 116 -2.11 1.42 -16.30
N ALA A 117 -2.74 1.15 -17.45
CA ALA A 117 -2.54 1.94 -18.66
C ALA A 117 -2.72 3.44 -18.38
N GLY A 118 -1.68 4.23 -18.67
CA GLY A 118 -1.66 5.69 -18.43
C GLY A 118 -1.05 6.12 -17.09
N ILE A 119 -0.75 5.18 -16.18
CA ILE A 119 -0.05 5.46 -14.92
C ILE A 119 1.42 5.04 -15.06
N PRO A 120 2.39 5.91 -14.72
CA PRO A 120 3.81 5.56 -14.81
C PRO A 120 4.18 4.37 -13.92
N VAL A 121 4.82 3.35 -14.52
CA VAL A 121 5.46 2.24 -13.80
C VAL A 121 6.98 2.41 -13.89
N ARG A 122 7.65 2.49 -12.75
CA ARG A 122 9.09 2.79 -12.65
C ARG A 122 9.83 1.68 -11.91
N SER A 123 11.11 1.51 -12.25
CA SER A 123 12.04 0.75 -11.43
C SER A 123 12.20 1.43 -10.06
N ALA A 124 12.24 0.65 -8.99
CA ALA A 124 12.54 1.14 -7.65
C ALA A 124 14.04 1.22 -7.34
N ASN A 125 14.90 0.71 -8.24
CA ASN A 125 16.36 0.78 -8.18
C ASN A 125 16.90 2.18 -8.50
#